data_AF-A0A9D9K1X9-F1
#
_entry.id   AF-A0A9D9K1X9-F1
#
_cell.length_a   1.000
_cell.length_b   1.000
_cell.length_c   1.000
_cell.angle_alpha   90.00
_cell.angle_beta   90.00
_cell.angle_gamma   90.00
#
_symmetry.space_group_name_H-M   'P 1'
#
loop_
_entity.id
_entity.type
_entity.pdbx_description
1 polymer ?
#
loop_
_entity_poly.entity_id
_entity_poly.type
_entity_poly.pdbx_seq_one_letter_code
_entity_poly.pdbx_strand_id
1 'polypeptide(L)'
;MAPTRKSGEPTRPEATVSRTYRAAIRIGEDYITLEETIALPLDASDEEVAKAVDLGWRIYRTQREAIEAQIASIREAQPVPPAPTIRDPDAPASDRQRHYIAALQEDLAWTNEQLASYAQEHHVDLVTMTKAQASAFIDSLKKIAEERQAYAAAARSAHTDNGAVPARPADTAPAHEKQIAALRRLAQQKGFDLDAEIRQRFEITIEELTSGQASALLREWQRPAQRTVGE
;
A
#
# COMPACT_ATOMS: atom_id res chain seq x y z
N MET A 1 -28.54 -7.33 65.65
CA MET A 1 -27.07 -7.27 65.69
C MET A 1 -26.52 -7.95 64.46
N ALA A 2 -25.94 -7.20 63.54
CA ALA A 2 -25.27 -7.75 62.36
C ALA A 2 -23.76 -7.84 62.64
N PRO A 3 -23.06 -8.94 62.32
CA PRO A 3 -21.61 -8.91 62.27
C PRO A 3 -21.17 -8.31 60.94
N THR A 4 -20.62 -7.10 61.03
CA THR A 4 -19.74 -6.46 60.06
C THR A 4 -18.60 -7.40 59.66
N ARG A 5 -18.49 -7.75 58.37
CA ARG A 5 -17.26 -8.35 57.83
C ARG A 5 -16.26 -7.24 57.49
N LYS A 6 -15.08 -7.44 58.06
CA LYS A 6 -13.88 -6.62 58.03
C LYS A 6 -13.28 -6.51 56.63
N SER A 7 -12.79 -5.31 56.35
CA SER A 7 -11.46 -4.98 55.84
C SER A 7 -11.08 -5.44 54.43
N GLY A 8 -10.80 -4.44 53.60
CA GLY A 8 -10.24 -4.60 52.26
C GLY A 8 -8.97 -5.42 52.28
N GLU A 9 -9.04 -6.53 51.57
CA GLU A 9 -7.90 -7.27 51.08
C GLU A 9 -7.44 -6.56 49.80
N PRO A 10 -6.15 -6.27 49.60
CA PRO A 10 -5.69 -5.76 48.31
C PRO A 10 -5.95 -6.87 47.30
N THR A 11 -6.93 -6.67 46.41
CA THR A 11 -7.22 -7.58 45.31
C THR A 11 -5.90 -7.81 44.60
N ARG A 12 -5.31 -8.99 44.80
CA ARG A 12 -4.13 -9.43 44.07
C ARG A 12 -4.48 -9.22 42.59
N PRO A 13 -3.63 -8.62 41.75
CA PRO A 13 -3.93 -8.51 40.33
C PRO A 13 -4.18 -9.94 39.85
N GLU A 14 -5.45 -10.27 39.61
CA GLU A 14 -5.84 -11.56 39.07
C GLU A 14 -5.10 -11.65 37.74
N ALA A 15 -4.24 -12.65 37.62
CA ALA A 15 -3.48 -12.81 36.42
C ALA A 15 -4.48 -13.17 35.32
N THR A 16 -4.68 -12.21 34.41
CA THR A 16 -5.59 -12.33 33.27
C THR A 16 -4.79 -12.57 32.01
N VAL A 17 -5.26 -13.46 31.16
CA VAL A 17 -4.78 -13.63 29.79
C VAL A 17 -5.63 -12.75 28.89
N SER A 18 -5.00 -11.75 28.27
CA SER A 18 -5.62 -10.92 27.25
C SER A 18 -5.26 -11.44 25.86
N ARG A 19 -6.26 -11.74 25.03
CA ARG A 19 -6.07 -11.98 23.61
C ARG A 19 -6.58 -10.79 22.81
N THR A 20 -5.67 -10.15 22.09
CA THR A 20 -5.97 -8.98 21.26
C THR A 20 -6.03 -9.39 19.80
N TYR A 21 -7.16 -9.13 19.17
CA TYR A 21 -7.37 -9.28 17.74
C TYR A 21 -7.24 -7.92 17.08
N ARG A 22 -6.27 -7.78 16.17
CA ARG A 22 -6.03 -6.56 15.39
C ARG A 22 -6.31 -6.80 13.92
N ALA A 23 -7.12 -5.94 13.33
CA ALA A 23 -7.34 -5.89 11.89
C ALA A 23 -7.04 -4.49 11.36
N ALA A 24 -6.19 -4.41 10.34
CA ALA A 24 -5.97 -3.17 9.59
C ALA A 24 -6.89 -3.17 8.37
N ILE A 25 -7.83 -2.24 8.34
CA ILE A 25 -8.80 -2.06 7.26
C ILE A 25 -8.41 -0.82 6.48
N ARG A 26 -8.11 -0.99 5.20
CA ARG A 26 -7.89 0.13 4.29
C ARG A 26 -9.23 0.61 3.74
N ILE A 27 -9.53 1.89 3.89
CA ILE A 27 -10.73 2.53 3.34
C ILE A 27 -10.27 3.72 2.49
N GLY A 28 -10.28 3.56 1.17
CA GLY A 28 -9.74 4.57 0.25
C GLY A 28 -8.24 4.74 0.42
N GLU A 29 -7.82 5.94 0.82
CA GLU A 29 -6.43 6.30 1.16
C GLU A 29 -6.10 6.14 2.65
N ASP A 30 -7.13 5.98 3.50
CA ASP A 30 -6.99 5.89 4.94
C ASP A 30 -6.83 4.43 5.42
N TYR A 31 -6.18 4.27 6.58
CA TYR A 31 -6.06 3.01 7.29
C TYR A 31 -6.71 3.12 8.66
N ILE A 32 -7.65 2.23 8.95
CA ILE A 32 -8.30 2.10 10.26
C ILE A 32 -7.83 0.81 10.90
N THR A 33 -7.39 0.87 12.16
CA THR A 33 -7.08 -0.33 12.94
C THR A 33 -8.24 -0.61 13.89
N LEU A 34 -8.84 -1.79 13.77
CA LEU A 34 -9.76 -2.33 14.76
C LEU A 34 -8.95 -3.18 15.74
N GLU A 35 -9.07 -2.86 17.02
CA GLU A 35 -8.48 -3.63 18.11
C GLU A 35 -9.58 -4.10 19.05
N GLU A 36 -9.71 -5.42 19.21
CA GLU A 36 -10.62 -6.02 20.18
C GLU A 36 -9.84 -6.90 21.14
N THR A 37 -10.00 -6.65 22.44
CA THR A 37 -9.26 -7.35 23.50
C THR A 37 -10.24 -8.12 24.37
N ILE A 38 -10.06 -9.44 24.44
CA ILE A 38 -10.77 -10.31 25.36
C ILE A 38 -9.83 -10.62 26.52
N ALA A 39 -10.20 -10.23 27.74
CA ALA A 39 -9.49 -10.56 28.96
C ALA A 39 -10.22 -11.69 29.70
N LEU A 40 -9.51 -12.79 29.95
CA LEU A 40 -10.01 -13.92 30.73
C LEU A 40 -9.10 -14.17 31.93
N PRO A 41 -9.62 -14.60 33.08
CA PRO A 41 -8.79 -15.01 34.20
C PRO A 41 -8.02 -16.30 33.86
N LEU A 42 -6.85 -16.51 34.48
CA LEU A 42 -5.99 -17.68 34.19
C LEU A 42 -6.64 -19.03 34.53
N ASP A 43 -7.61 -19.04 35.44
CA ASP A 43 -8.37 -20.21 35.85
C ASP A 43 -9.70 -20.35 35.09
N ALA A 44 -9.91 -19.55 34.04
CA ALA A 44 -11.07 -19.67 33.17
C ALA A 44 -11.16 -21.09 32.62
N SER A 45 -12.32 -21.72 32.85
CA SER A 45 -12.64 -23.03 32.31
C SER A 45 -12.78 -22.98 30.78
N ASP A 46 -12.58 -24.12 30.12
CA ASP A 46 -12.78 -24.24 28.67
C ASP A 46 -14.20 -23.81 28.24
N GLU A 47 -15.20 -23.98 29.10
CA GLU A 47 -16.57 -23.50 28.86
C GLU A 47 -16.67 -21.96 28.86
N GLU A 48 -15.95 -21.28 29.75
CA GLU A 48 -15.93 -19.82 29.81
C GLU A 48 -15.17 -19.22 28.63
N VAL A 49 -14.08 -19.88 28.22
CA VAL A 49 -13.34 -19.54 27.00
C VAL A 49 -14.26 -19.67 25.78
N ALA A 50 -14.99 -20.78 25.65
CA ALA A 50 -15.91 -21.00 24.53
C ALA A 50 -17.03 -19.93 24.49
N LYS A 51 -17.63 -19.60 25.63
CA LYS A 51 -18.67 -18.54 25.72
C LYS A 51 -18.13 -17.17 25.32
N ALA A 52 -16.91 -16.82 25.73
CA ALA A 52 -16.29 -15.55 25.38
C ALA A 52 -16.01 -15.45 23.87
N VAL A 53 -15.50 -16.52 23.27
CA VAL A 53 -15.26 -16.62 21.83
C VAL A 53 -16.57 -16.52 21.04
N ASP A 54 -17.61 -17.24 21.46
CA ASP A 54 -18.93 -17.20 20.83
C ASP A 54 -19.56 -15.80 20.91
N LEU A 55 -19.40 -15.12 22.04
CA LEU A 55 -19.85 -13.73 22.20
C LEU A 55 -19.12 -12.79 21.23
N GLY A 56 -17.79 -12.90 21.13
CA GLY A 56 -16.99 -12.13 20.18
C GLY A 56 -17.42 -12.36 18.73
N TRP A 57 -17.60 -13.62 18.34
CA TRP A 57 -18.12 -13.98 17.00
C TRP A 57 -19.52 -13.44 16.72
N ARG A 58 -20.38 -13.35 17.74
CA ARG A 58 -21.71 -12.75 17.59
C ARG A 58 -21.62 -11.24 17.37
N ILE A 59 -20.83 -10.54 18.19
CA ILE A 59 -20.62 -9.10 18.06
C ILE A 59 -20.04 -8.76 16.68
N TYR A 60 -19.00 -9.49 16.27
CA TYR A 60 -18.38 -9.32 14.95
C TYR A 60 -19.39 -9.46 13.81
N ARG A 61 -20.22 -10.52 13.82
CA ARG A 61 -21.24 -10.72 12.76
C ARG A 61 -22.25 -9.59 12.72
N THR A 62 -22.76 -9.15 13.87
CA THR A 62 -23.70 -8.03 13.95
C THR A 62 -23.09 -6.73 13.44
N GLN A 63 -21.82 -6.46 13.79
CA GLN A 63 -21.10 -5.28 13.28
C GLN A 63 -20.91 -5.34 11.77
N ARG A 64 -20.52 -6.51 11.24
CA ARG A 64 -20.36 -6.72 9.78
C ARG A 64 -21.67 -6.46 9.03
N GLU A 65 -22.78 -7.00 9.51
CA GLU A 65 -24.10 -6.80 8.90
C GLU A 65 -24.55 -5.34 8.95
N ALA A 66 -24.29 -4.64 10.06
CA ALA A 66 -24.60 -3.21 10.19
C ALA A 66 -23.78 -2.35 9.19
N ILE A 67 -22.50 -2.67 9.01
CA ILE A 67 -21.62 -1.99 8.04
C ILE A 67 -22.10 -2.25 6.61
N GLU A 68 -22.43 -3.50 6.26
CA GLU A 68 -22.96 -3.84 4.94
C GLU A 68 -24.27 -3.09 4.65
N ALA A 69 -25.18 -3.01 5.62
CA ALA A 69 -26.42 -2.24 5.50
C ALA A 69 -26.15 -0.74 5.33
N GLN A 70 -25.15 -0.19 6.03
CA GLN A 70 -24.75 1.21 5.90
C GLN A 70 -24.16 1.50 4.51
N ILE A 71 -23.31 0.61 3.98
CA ILE A 71 -22.75 0.72 2.63
C ILE A 71 -23.87 0.67 1.58
N ALA A 72 -24.82 -0.26 1.73
CA ALA A 72 -25.96 -0.36 0.83
C ALA A 72 -26.81 0.92 0.84
N SER A 73 -27.09 1.46 2.04
CA SER A 73 -27.82 2.72 2.20
C SER A 73 -27.09 3.91 1.58
N ILE A 74 -25.77 4.01 1.74
CA ILE A 74 -24.97 5.08 1.10
C ILE A 74 -25.04 4.95 -0.43
N ARG A 75 -24.91 3.73 -0.97
CA ARG A 75 -25.01 3.50 -2.43
C ARG A 75 -26.38 3.86 -2.98
N GLU A 76 -27.45 3.58 -2.25
CA GLU A 76 -28.81 3.91 -2.65
C GLU A 76 -29.12 5.41 -2.51
N ALA A 77 -28.59 6.05 -1.47
CA ALA A 77 -28.74 7.48 -1.23
C ALA A 77 -27.89 8.37 -2.15
N GLN A 78 -26.89 7.80 -2.83
CA GLN A 78 -26.06 8.54 -3.76
C GLN A 78 -26.76 8.58 -5.13
N PRO A 79 -27.35 9.72 -5.54
CA PRO A 79 -27.90 9.84 -6.87
C PRO A 79 -26.77 9.62 -7.88
N VAL A 80 -26.98 8.72 -8.84
CA VAL A 80 -26.06 8.53 -9.97
C VAL A 80 -25.83 9.92 -10.57
N PRO A 81 -24.58 10.44 -10.61
CA PRO A 81 -24.32 11.74 -11.20
C PRO A 81 -24.85 11.71 -12.64
N PRO A 82 -25.64 12.71 -13.07
CA PRO A 82 -26.13 12.74 -14.44
C PRO A 82 -24.92 12.67 -15.37
N ALA A 83 -24.95 11.71 -16.29
CA ALA A 83 -23.88 11.58 -17.28
C ALA A 83 -23.67 12.96 -17.94
N PRO A 84 -22.42 13.44 -18.05
CA PRO A 84 -22.13 14.74 -18.64
C PRO A 84 -22.71 14.75 -20.05
N THR A 85 -23.78 15.52 -20.24
CA THR A 85 -24.47 15.57 -21.53
C THR A 85 -23.58 16.36 -22.48
N ILE A 86 -22.98 15.67 -23.46
CA ILE A 86 -22.15 16.31 -24.47
C ILE A 86 -23.05 17.27 -25.27
N ARG A 87 -22.79 18.58 -25.11
CA ARG A 87 -23.53 19.60 -25.83
C ARG A 87 -23.18 19.53 -27.32
N ASP A 88 -24.16 19.11 -28.11
CA ASP A 88 -24.08 18.93 -29.57
C ASP A 88 -23.06 17.84 -29.99
N PRO A 89 -23.47 16.56 -29.91
CA PRO A 89 -22.58 15.40 -30.10
C PRO A 89 -22.09 15.23 -31.55
N ASP A 90 -22.86 15.73 -32.53
CA ASP A 90 -22.58 15.60 -33.96
C ASP A 90 -21.68 16.74 -34.49
N ALA A 91 -21.44 17.77 -33.67
CA ALA A 91 -20.49 18.83 -34.00
C ALA A 91 -19.06 18.26 -34.15
N PRO A 92 -18.19 18.89 -34.97
CA PRO A 92 -16.80 18.50 -35.08
C PRO A 92 -16.08 18.57 -33.73
N ALA A 93 -15.12 17.66 -33.52
CA ALA A 93 -14.35 17.59 -32.29
C ALA A 93 -13.67 18.92 -31.97
N SER A 94 -13.79 19.35 -30.72
CA SER A 94 -13.22 20.60 -30.22
C SER A 94 -11.69 20.53 -30.19
N ASP A 95 -11.02 21.67 -30.39
CA ASP A 95 -9.57 21.79 -30.21
C ASP A 95 -9.11 21.28 -28.84
N ARG A 96 -9.88 21.51 -27.77
CA ARG A 96 -9.56 20.99 -26.44
C ARG A 96 -9.50 19.46 -26.42
N GLN A 97 -10.42 18.78 -27.12
CA GLN A 97 -10.42 17.32 -27.21
C GLN A 97 -9.22 16.81 -28.01
N ARG A 98 -8.86 17.48 -29.11
CA ARG A 98 -7.68 17.15 -29.93
C ARG A 98 -6.38 17.32 -29.14
N HIS A 99 -6.24 18.42 -28.40
CA HIS A 99 -5.07 18.64 -27.52
C HIS A 99 -5.02 17.61 -26.39
N TYR A 100 -6.18 17.19 -25.87
CA TYR A 100 -6.23 16.17 -24.83
C TYR A 100 -5.82 14.78 -25.34
N ILE A 101 -6.22 14.42 -26.56
CA ILE A 101 -5.75 13.20 -27.23
C ILE A 101 -4.23 13.23 -27.41
N ALA A 102 -3.66 14.38 -27.82
CA ALA A 102 -2.21 14.54 -27.94
C ALA A 102 -1.50 14.39 -26.58
N ALA A 103 -2.04 14.97 -25.51
CA ALA A 103 -1.49 14.80 -24.16
C ALA A 103 -1.55 13.34 -23.68
N LEU A 104 -2.65 12.63 -23.96
CA LEU A 104 -2.76 11.19 -23.65
C LEU A 104 -1.80 10.34 -24.48
N GLN A 105 -1.54 10.72 -25.73
CA GLN A 105 -0.55 10.05 -26.56
C GLN A 105 0.85 10.17 -25.94
N GLU A 106 1.22 11.36 -25.47
CA GLU A 106 2.50 11.60 -24.78
C GLU A 106 2.60 10.78 -23.48
N ASP A 107 1.55 10.77 -22.64
CA ASP A 107 1.52 10.03 -21.38
C ASP A 107 1.62 8.51 -21.58
N LEU A 108 0.96 7.99 -22.63
CA LEU A 108 1.05 6.58 -23.02
C LEU A 108 2.38 6.23 -23.72
N ALA A 109 3.19 7.23 -24.05
CA ALA A 109 4.39 7.14 -24.89
C ALA A 109 4.10 6.46 -26.24
N TRP A 110 2.94 6.77 -26.84
CA TRP A 110 2.52 6.21 -28.13
C TRP A 110 3.08 7.00 -29.30
N THR A 111 3.52 6.28 -30.33
CA THR A 111 3.86 6.88 -31.62
C THR A 111 2.59 7.29 -32.37
N ASN A 112 2.73 8.21 -33.33
CA ASN A 112 1.62 8.62 -34.20
C ASN A 112 0.99 7.42 -34.95
N GLU A 113 1.79 6.44 -35.34
CA GLU A 113 1.32 5.22 -36.02
C GLU A 113 0.48 4.32 -35.09
N GLN A 114 0.87 4.21 -33.82
CA GLN A 114 0.12 3.46 -32.81
C GLN A 114 -1.22 4.13 -32.50
N LEU A 115 -1.22 5.47 -32.36
CA LEU A 115 -2.46 6.21 -32.16
C LEU A 115 -3.39 6.11 -33.38
N ALA A 116 -2.85 6.20 -34.60
CA ALA A 116 -3.62 6.09 -35.84
C ALA A 116 -4.20 4.68 -36.04
N SER A 117 -3.41 3.64 -35.76
CA SER A 117 -3.87 2.24 -35.79
C SER A 117 -5.00 2.02 -34.79
N TYR A 118 -4.84 2.52 -33.56
CA TYR A 118 -5.85 2.40 -32.51
C TYR A 118 -7.14 3.19 -32.85
N ALA A 119 -7.00 4.38 -33.44
CA ALA A 119 -8.16 5.14 -33.92
C ALA A 119 -8.91 4.39 -35.03
N GLN A 120 -8.18 3.75 -35.96
CA GLN A 120 -8.76 2.95 -37.04
C GLN A 120 -9.51 1.71 -36.50
N GLU A 121 -8.95 1.02 -35.50
CA GLU A 121 -9.61 -0.12 -34.82
C GLU A 121 -10.92 0.31 -34.13
N HIS A 122 -10.96 1.53 -33.61
CA HIS A 122 -12.15 2.11 -33.00
C HIS A 122 -13.09 2.81 -34.01
N HIS A 123 -12.80 2.70 -35.31
CA HIS A 123 -13.55 3.36 -36.40
C HIS A 123 -13.65 4.89 -36.25
N VAL A 124 -12.62 5.53 -35.70
CA VAL A 124 -12.54 6.97 -35.51
C VAL A 124 -11.51 7.58 -36.47
N ASP A 125 -11.92 8.55 -37.28
CA ASP A 125 -10.99 9.39 -38.04
C ASP A 125 -10.53 10.56 -37.18
N LEU A 126 -9.21 10.62 -36.90
CA LEU A 126 -8.61 11.66 -36.07
C LEU A 126 -8.82 13.09 -36.60
N VAL A 127 -9.05 13.24 -37.91
CA VAL A 127 -9.25 14.55 -38.56
C VAL A 127 -10.72 14.96 -38.53
N THR A 128 -11.65 14.04 -38.83
CA THR A 128 -13.07 14.35 -39.03
C THR A 128 -14.00 13.92 -37.89
N MET A 129 -13.46 13.38 -36.79
CA MET A 129 -14.24 12.93 -35.65
C MET A 129 -15.20 14.00 -35.08
N THR A 130 -16.38 13.55 -34.64
CA THR A 130 -17.34 14.37 -33.90
C THR A 130 -16.95 14.49 -32.43
N LYS A 131 -17.56 15.41 -31.68
CA LYS A 131 -17.32 15.54 -30.22
C LYS A 131 -17.67 14.28 -29.45
N ALA A 132 -18.72 13.56 -29.86
CA ALA A 132 -19.09 12.28 -29.26
C ALA A 132 -18.03 11.21 -29.52
N GLN A 133 -17.56 11.10 -30.77
CA GLN A 133 -16.49 10.17 -31.13
C GLN A 133 -15.18 10.50 -30.41
N ALA A 134 -14.81 11.78 -30.35
CA ALA A 134 -13.63 12.24 -29.62
C ALA A 134 -13.70 11.92 -28.13
N SER A 135 -14.86 12.11 -27.50
CA SER A 135 -15.04 11.82 -26.06
C SER A 135 -14.96 10.32 -25.79
N ALA A 136 -15.64 9.49 -26.60
CA ALA A 136 -15.58 8.04 -26.48
C ALA A 136 -14.16 7.51 -26.70
N PHE A 137 -13.42 8.09 -27.66
CA PHE A 137 -12.03 7.75 -27.92
C PHE A 137 -11.08 8.18 -26.79
N ILE A 138 -11.30 9.36 -26.19
CA ILE A 138 -10.57 9.81 -25.00
C ILE A 138 -10.81 8.86 -23.83
N ASP A 139 -12.04 8.41 -23.62
CA ASP A 139 -12.37 7.51 -22.52
C ASP A 139 -11.74 6.11 -22.72
N SER A 140 -11.64 5.63 -23.97
CA SER A 140 -10.91 4.38 -24.25
C SER A 140 -9.40 4.52 -24.02
N LEU A 141 -8.79 5.65 -24.40
CA LEU A 141 -7.38 5.94 -24.12
C LEU A 141 -7.10 6.05 -22.62
N LYS A 142 -7.97 6.71 -21.86
CA LYS A 142 -7.85 6.80 -20.39
C LYS A 142 -7.90 5.43 -19.74
N LYS A 143 -8.81 4.56 -20.19
CA LYS A 143 -8.91 3.19 -19.67
C LYS A 143 -7.59 2.43 -19.83
N ILE A 144 -6.93 2.56 -20.97
CA ILE A 144 -5.61 1.94 -21.19
C ILE A 144 -4.55 2.52 -20.25
N ALA A 145 -4.55 3.84 -20.05
CA ALA A 145 -3.63 4.51 -19.14
C ALA A 145 -3.84 4.02 -17.69
N GLU A 146 -5.08 3.94 -17.23
CA GLU A 146 -5.46 3.42 -15.91
C GLU A 146 -5.08 1.95 -15.74
N GLU A 147 -5.32 1.11 -16.75
CA GLU A 147 -4.93 -0.31 -16.71
C GLU A 147 -3.41 -0.47 -16.60
N ARG A 148 -2.61 0.29 -17.37
CA ARG A 148 -1.14 0.27 -17.23
C ARG A 148 -0.69 0.71 -15.84
N GLN A 149 -1.30 1.74 -15.29
CA GLN A 149 -0.98 2.20 -13.94
C GLN A 149 -1.37 1.17 -12.87
N ALA A 150 -2.52 0.52 -13.03
CA ALA A 150 -2.99 -0.55 -12.16
C ALA A 150 -2.06 -1.77 -12.21
N TYR A 151 -1.61 -2.20 -13.38
CA TYR A 151 -0.61 -3.27 -13.53
C TYR A 151 0.74 -2.87 -12.92
N ALA A 152 1.20 -1.63 -13.13
CA ALA A 152 2.43 -1.14 -12.51
C ALA A 152 2.31 -1.02 -10.98
N ALA A 153 1.14 -0.72 -10.44
CA ALA A 153 0.87 -0.68 -9.01
C ALA A 153 0.76 -2.09 -8.42
N ALA A 154 0.06 -3.01 -9.09
CA ALA A 154 -0.04 -4.41 -8.69
C ALA A 154 1.32 -5.12 -8.71
N ALA A 155 2.16 -4.84 -9.71
CA ALA A 155 3.53 -5.36 -9.75
C ALA A 155 4.40 -4.83 -8.59
N ARG A 156 4.15 -3.60 -8.12
CA ARG A 156 4.81 -3.02 -6.94
C ARG A 156 4.30 -3.63 -5.64
N SER A 157 2.99 -3.89 -5.53
CA SER A 157 2.37 -4.48 -4.34
C SER A 157 2.64 -5.99 -4.19
N ALA A 158 2.71 -6.73 -5.30
CA ALA A 158 3.13 -8.14 -5.30
C ALA A 158 4.62 -8.32 -4.91
N HIS A 159 5.42 -7.27 -5.07
CA HIS A 159 6.83 -7.23 -4.67
C HIS A 159 7.05 -6.95 -3.17
N THR A 160 6.00 -6.58 -2.44
CA THR A 160 6.09 -6.30 -0.99
C THR A 160 5.62 -7.45 -0.11
N ASP A 161 5.01 -8.51 -0.68
CA ASP A 161 4.40 -9.60 0.09
C ASP A 161 5.27 -10.88 0.16
N ASN A 162 6.29 -11.00 -0.70
CA ASN A 162 7.33 -12.02 -0.58
C ASN A 162 8.64 -11.34 -0.20
N GLY A 163 9.07 -11.52 1.06
CA GLY A 163 10.29 -10.95 1.65
C GLY A 163 11.63 -11.38 1.05
N ALA A 164 11.67 -11.72 -0.23
CA ALA A 164 12.88 -11.90 -1.03
C ALA A 164 12.81 -10.93 -2.21
N VAL A 165 13.49 -9.79 -2.10
CA VAL A 165 13.64 -8.82 -3.21
C VAL A 165 14.43 -9.53 -4.32
N PRO A 166 13.85 -9.82 -5.51
CA PRO A 166 14.67 -10.21 -6.64
C PRO A 166 15.53 -9.01 -7.02
N ALA A 167 16.85 -9.19 -6.99
CA ALA A 167 17.82 -8.14 -7.28
C ALA A 167 17.47 -7.48 -8.63
N ARG A 168 17.31 -6.16 -8.63
CA ARG A 168 17.21 -5.39 -9.87
C ARG A 168 18.52 -5.61 -10.65
N PRO A 169 18.54 -5.57 -12.00
CA PRO A 169 19.80 -5.66 -12.76
C PRO A 169 20.83 -4.58 -12.36
N ALA A 170 20.36 -3.46 -11.80
CA ALA A 170 21.20 -2.40 -11.26
C ALA A 170 21.80 -2.70 -9.86
N ASP A 171 21.26 -3.69 -9.14
CA ASP A 171 21.73 -4.10 -7.80
C ASP A 171 22.91 -5.08 -7.87
N THR A 172 23.14 -5.72 -9.01
CA THR A 172 24.31 -6.57 -9.28
C THR A 172 25.47 -5.81 -9.93
N ALA A 173 25.25 -4.57 -10.35
CA ALA A 173 26.31 -3.70 -10.86
C ALA A 173 27.28 -3.31 -9.72
N PRO A 174 28.56 -3.06 -10.01
CA PRO A 174 29.51 -2.54 -9.02
C PRO A 174 28.99 -1.27 -8.34
N ALA A 175 29.29 -1.10 -7.06
CA ALA A 175 28.86 0.04 -6.28
C ALA A 175 29.36 1.35 -6.90
N HIS A 176 28.48 2.35 -6.95
CA HIS A 176 28.83 3.65 -7.49
C HIS A 176 29.81 4.34 -6.54
N GLU A 177 30.82 5.02 -7.09
CA GLU A 177 31.85 5.74 -6.30
C GLU A 177 31.28 6.67 -5.22
N LYS A 178 30.12 7.31 -5.48
CA LYS A 178 29.40 8.14 -4.51
C LYS A 178 28.88 7.34 -3.31
N GLN A 179 28.41 6.11 -3.51
CA GLN A 179 27.95 5.22 -2.44
C GLN A 179 29.14 4.75 -1.58
N ILE A 180 30.27 4.40 -2.21
CA ILE A 180 31.51 4.02 -1.51
C ILE A 180 32.03 5.19 -0.66
N ALA A 181 32.06 6.41 -1.20
CA ALA A 181 32.44 7.61 -0.45
C ALA A 181 31.50 7.89 0.74
N ALA A 182 30.20 7.68 0.57
CA ALA A 182 29.23 7.83 1.66
C ALA A 182 29.42 6.78 2.77
N LEU A 183 29.70 5.52 2.41
CA LEU A 183 30.01 4.46 3.37
C LEU A 183 31.29 4.77 4.15
N ARG A 184 32.36 5.22 3.48
CA ARG A 184 33.61 5.64 4.14
C ARG A 184 33.39 6.78 5.14
N ARG A 185 32.60 7.79 4.75
CA ARG A 185 32.25 8.90 5.64
C ARG A 185 31.47 8.42 6.87
N LEU A 186 30.55 7.48 6.68
CA LEU A 186 29.69 6.99 7.75
C LEU A 186 30.43 6.05 8.70
N ALA A 187 31.34 5.21 8.18
CA ALA A 187 32.27 4.42 8.97
C ALA A 187 33.21 5.30 9.81
N GLN A 188 33.76 6.38 9.22
CA GLN A 188 34.57 7.36 9.94
C GLN A 188 33.78 8.08 11.04
N GLN A 189 32.51 8.41 10.78
CA GLN A 189 31.63 9.05 11.77
C GLN A 189 31.30 8.13 12.96
N LYS A 190 31.17 6.82 12.71
CA LYS A 190 30.80 5.83 13.73
C LYS A 190 32.00 5.10 14.35
N GLY A 191 33.20 5.30 13.83
CA GLY A 191 34.45 4.81 14.40
C GLY A 191 34.72 3.32 14.17
N PHE A 192 34.20 2.72 13.10
CA PHE A 192 34.48 1.32 12.73
C PHE A 192 35.21 1.23 11.39
N ASP A 193 35.93 0.13 11.20
CA ASP A 193 36.68 -0.15 9.97
C ASP A 193 35.74 -0.73 8.90
N LEU A 194 35.54 0.03 7.82
CA LEU A 194 34.64 -0.32 6.72
C LEU A 194 35.08 -1.61 6.01
N ASP A 195 36.39 -1.78 5.79
CA ASP A 195 36.93 -2.93 5.08
C ASP A 195 36.81 -4.20 5.92
N ALA A 196 36.99 -4.10 7.23
CA ALA A 196 36.79 -5.20 8.16
C ALA A 196 35.31 -5.64 8.20
N GLU A 197 34.37 -4.69 8.24
CA GLU A 197 32.93 -4.97 8.30
C GLU A 197 32.41 -5.59 6.99
N ILE A 198 32.87 -5.11 5.84
CA ILE A 198 32.49 -5.67 4.53
C ILE A 198 33.03 -7.10 4.39
N ARG A 199 34.29 -7.34 4.76
CA ARG A 199 34.87 -8.69 4.74
C ARG A 199 34.16 -9.63 5.70
N GLN A 200 33.79 -9.15 6.90
CA GLN A 200 33.09 -9.96 7.89
C GLN A 200 31.68 -10.36 7.42
N ARG A 201 30.95 -9.46 6.75
CA ARG A 201 29.55 -9.70 6.36
C ARG A 201 29.38 -10.38 5.01
N PHE A 202 30.25 -10.09 4.05
CA PHE A 202 30.07 -10.49 2.67
C PHE A 202 31.25 -11.28 2.10
N GLU A 203 32.34 -11.46 2.88
CA GLU A 203 33.57 -12.14 2.45
C GLU A 203 34.23 -11.56 1.18
N ILE A 204 33.89 -10.32 0.82
CA ILE A 204 34.41 -9.60 -0.34
C ILE A 204 35.15 -8.33 0.07
N THR A 205 35.80 -7.69 -0.90
CA THR A 205 36.46 -6.39 -0.73
C THR A 205 35.53 -5.23 -1.09
N ILE A 206 35.88 -4.00 -0.68
CA ILE A 206 35.06 -2.81 -0.94
C ILE A 206 34.92 -2.52 -2.44
N GLU A 207 35.89 -2.94 -3.26
CA GLU A 207 35.89 -2.82 -4.71
C GLU A 207 34.89 -3.77 -5.40
N GLU A 208 34.54 -4.87 -4.74
CA GLU A 208 33.63 -5.91 -5.25
C GLU A 208 32.19 -5.71 -4.77
N LEU A 209 31.96 -4.69 -3.93
CA LEU A 209 30.66 -4.37 -3.39
C LEU A 209 29.70 -3.98 -4.51
N THR A 210 28.49 -4.54 -4.52
CA THR A 210 27.48 -4.15 -5.51
C THR A 210 26.69 -2.91 -5.07
N SER A 211 26.09 -2.20 -6.03
CA SER A 211 25.25 -1.02 -5.76
C SER A 211 24.07 -1.35 -4.84
N GLY A 212 23.52 -2.57 -4.94
CA GLY A 212 22.47 -3.06 -4.06
C GLY A 212 22.97 -3.26 -2.62
N GLN A 213 24.12 -3.92 -2.45
CA GLN A 213 24.75 -4.14 -1.14
C GLN A 213 25.15 -2.80 -0.48
N ALA A 214 25.75 -1.89 -1.24
CA ALA A 214 26.13 -0.57 -0.75
C ALA A 214 24.92 0.26 -0.29
N SER A 215 23.82 0.20 -1.05
CA SER A 215 22.58 0.89 -0.69
C SER A 215 21.89 0.30 0.55
N ALA A 216 21.94 -1.02 0.70
CA ALA A 216 21.43 -1.71 1.89
C ALA A 216 22.20 -1.30 3.15
N LEU A 217 23.54 -1.32 3.09
CA LEU A 217 24.40 -0.88 4.20
C LEU A 217 24.18 0.59 4.57
N LEU A 218 24.08 1.48 3.57
CA LEU A 218 23.80 2.89 3.81
C LEU A 218 22.47 3.08 4.54
N ARG A 219 21.40 2.38 4.14
CA ARG A 219 20.10 2.48 4.82
C ARG A 219 20.15 1.93 6.24
N GLU A 220 20.80 0.79 6.44
CA GLU A 220 20.93 0.17 7.76
C GLU A 220 21.69 1.09 8.72
N TRP A 221 22.80 1.68 8.27
CA TRP A 221 23.64 2.49 9.16
C TRP A 221 23.18 3.94 9.27
N GLN A 222 22.39 4.46 8.34
CA GLN A 222 21.72 5.76 8.47
C GLN A 222 20.48 5.70 9.36
N ARG A 223 19.89 4.53 9.61
CA ARG A 223 18.83 4.41 10.61
C ARG A 223 19.40 4.77 11.98
N PRO A 224 18.75 5.68 12.74
CA PRO A 224 19.09 5.87 14.14
C PRO A 224 18.92 4.52 14.84
N ALA A 225 19.92 4.08 15.59
CA ALA A 225 19.76 2.92 16.44
C ALA A 225 18.57 3.20 17.36
N GLN A 226 17.42 2.57 17.09
CA GLN A 226 16.35 2.50 18.07
C GLN A 226 16.95 1.77 19.26
N ARG A 227 17.32 2.55 20.27
CA ARG A 227 17.64 2.09 21.61
C ARG A 227 16.63 1.03 22.01
N THR A 228 17.03 -0.23 21.96
CA THR A 228 16.47 -1.26 22.84
C THR A 228 16.81 -0.82 24.26
N VAL A 229 15.86 -0.13 24.89
CA VAL A 229 15.83 0.08 26.34
C VAL A 229 14.60 -0.68 26.83
N GLY A 230 14.84 -1.63 27.72
CA GLY A 230 13.80 -2.37 28.41
C GLY A 230 14.33 -3.65 29.05
N GLU A 231 15.44 -3.53 29.80
CA GLU A 231 15.63 -4.31 31.03
C GLU A 231 14.74 -3.71 32.12
#